data_AF-A0A9W6T3T4-F1
#
_entry.id   AF-A0A9W6T3T4-F1
#
_cell.length_a   1.000
_cell.length_b   1.000
_cell.length_c   1.000
_cell.angle_alpha   90.00
_cell.angle_beta   90.00
_cell.angle_gamma   90.00
#
_symmetry.space_group_name_H-M   'P 1'
#
loop_
_entity.id
_entity.type
_entity.pdbx_description
1 polymer ?
#
loop_
_entity_poly.entity_id
_entity_poly.type
_entity_poly.pdbx_seq_one_letter_code
_entity_poly.pdbx_strand_id
1 'polypeptide(L)'
;MKKSKELDLSIDNIKPKPEILGYLKPSEIELQLTLFECFQLTSKIHLRQSVMKINASSLDIQHLLSQLLKCLDVLLGTEVESCLSFPVFIAGMNCTTQKDRNAMKQRIREFIRRYKWKNIARIQLVLDQVWSIDPNGISCVDWYEIVRKLGWDLSFA
;
A
#
# COMPACT_ATOMS: atom_id res chain seq x y z
N MET A 1 12.58 18.66 -7.19
CA MET A 1 13.05 17.42 -7.84
C MET A 1 14.31 16.81 -7.20
N LYS A 2 15.33 17.59 -6.80
CA LYS A 2 16.55 17.02 -6.18
C LYS A 2 16.25 16.19 -4.91
N LYS A 3 15.46 16.77 -4.00
CA LYS A 3 15.06 16.14 -2.73
C LYS A 3 14.23 14.87 -2.88
N SER A 4 13.37 14.77 -3.91
CA SER A 4 12.57 13.55 -4.15
C SER A 4 13.42 12.41 -4.68
N LYS A 5 14.45 12.70 -5.49
CA LYS A 5 15.43 11.69 -5.94
C LYS A 5 16.31 11.20 -4.80
N GLU A 6 16.73 12.10 -3.91
CA GLU A 6 17.48 11.74 -2.69
C GLU A 6 16.65 10.83 -1.77
N LEU A 7 15.36 11.13 -1.61
CA LEU A 7 14.44 10.28 -0.85
C LEU A 7 14.25 8.91 -1.50
N ASP A 8 14.08 8.84 -2.81
CA ASP A 8 13.92 7.57 -3.54
C ASP A 8 15.17 6.68 -3.34
N LEU A 9 16.37 7.26 -3.51
CA LEU A 9 17.64 6.58 -3.22
C LEU A 9 17.77 6.15 -1.75
N SER A 10 17.29 6.97 -0.81
CA SER A 10 17.29 6.60 0.60
C SER A 10 16.37 5.43 0.88
N ILE A 11 15.21 5.37 0.21
CA ILE A 11 14.29 4.24 0.34
C ILE A 11 14.94 2.99 -0.25
N ASP A 12 15.60 3.06 -1.41
CA ASP A 12 16.27 1.90 -2.02
C ASP A 12 17.38 1.30 -1.15
N ASN A 13 18.14 2.15 -0.46
CA ASN A 13 19.32 1.73 0.29
C ASN A 13 19.05 1.37 1.76
N ILE A 14 17.85 1.64 2.27
CA ILE A 14 17.52 1.32 3.66
C ILE A 14 17.46 -0.20 3.86
N LYS A 15 18.01 -0.66 4.98
CA LYS A 15 18.03 -2.07 5.37
C LYS A 15 17.40 -2.24 6.76
N PRO A 16 16.81 -3.41 7.05
CA PRO A 16 16.44 -3.76 8.41
C PRO A 16 17.65 -3.66 9.33
N LYS A 17 17.42 -3.17 10.56
CA LYS A 17 18.47 -3.08 11.58
C LYS A 17 18.89 -4.51 11.98
N PRO A 18 20.16 -4.93 11.75
CA PRO A 18 20.59 -6.30 12.00
C PRO A 18 20.43 -6.72 13.47
N GLU A 19 20.52 -5.77 14.39
CA GLU A 19 20.38 -6.01 15.82
C GLU A 19 18.99 -6.55 16.15
N ILE A 20 17.95 -6.08 15.45
CA ILE A 20 16.57 -6.55 15.66
C ILE A 20 16.41 -8.01 15.21
N LEU A 21 17.09 -8.40 14.13
CA LEU A 21 16.99 -9.75 13.57
C LEU A 21 17.54 -10.82 14.53
N GLY A 22 18.52 -10.46 15.37
CA GLY A 22 19.10 -11.37 16.37
C GLY A 22 18.15 -11.77 17.50
N TYR A 23 17.05 -11.03 17.70
CA TYR A 23 16.05 -11.31 18.75
C TYR A 23 14.82 -12.08 18.25
N LEU A 24 14.73 -12.36 16.95
CA LEU A 24 13.57 -12.98 16.32
C LEU A 24 13.78 -14.47 16.09
N LYS A 25 12.69 -15.25 16.19
CA LYS A 25 12.68 -16.65 15.74
C LYS A 25 12.77 -16.71 14.21
N PRO A 26 13.27 -17.82 13.62
CA PRO A 26 13.34 -17.96 12.16
C PRO A 26 12.02 -17.66 11.42
N SER A 27 10.88 -18.10 11.96
CA SER A 27 9.55 -17.83 11.38
C SER A 27 9.13 -16.36 11.49
N GLU A 28 9.61 -15.64 12.51
CA GLU A 28 9.34 -14.22 12.70
C GLU A 28 10.25 -13.38 11.79
N ILE A 29 11.47 -13.83 11.51
CA ILE A 29 12.42 -13.14 10.61
C ILE A 29 11.82 -12.98 9.22
N GLU A 30 11.28 -14.06 8.62
CA GLU A 30 10.70 -14.00 7.28
C GLU A 30 9.54 -13.00 7.20
N LEU A 31 8.64 -13.02 8.19
CA LEU A 31 7.52 -12.08 8.27
C LEU A 31 7.99 -10.63 8.43
N GLN A 32 8.98 -10.37 9.29
CA GLN A 32 9.49 -9.02 9.50
C GLN A 32 10.26 -8.47 8.30
N LEU A 33 11.03 -9.32 7.61
CA LEU A 33 11.72 -8.93 6.37
C LEU A 33 10.71 -8.65 5.25
N THR A 34 9.68 -9.48 5.10
CA THR A 34 8.61 -9.28 4.12
C THR A 34 7.80 -8.02 4.44
N LEU A 35 7.51 -7.76 5.72
CA LEU A 35 6.85 -6.54 6.18
C LEU A 35 7.68 -5.30 5.85
N PHE A 36 8.99 -5.36 6.10
CA PHE A 36 9.90 -4.28 5.76
C PHE A 36 9.88 -3.98 4.25
N GLU A 37 10.01 -5.00 3.40
CA GLU A 37 9.92 -4.86 1.94
C GLU A 37 8.57 -4.28 1.52
N CYS A 38 7.47 -4.75 2.12
CA CYS A 38 6.12 -4.23 1.89
C CYS A 38 6.04 -2.72 2.12
N PHE A 39 6.60 -2.22 3.23
CA PHE A 39 6.62 -0.78 3.53
C PHE A 39 7.59 0.00 2.63
N GLN A 40 8.71 -0.61 2.24
CA GLN A 40 9.65 -0.01 1.29
C GLN A 40 8.96 0.22 -0.06
N LEU A 41 8.30 -0.80 -0.62
CA LEU A 41 7.52 -0.72 -1.86
C LEU A 41 6.37 0.27 -1.76
N THR A 42 5.62 0.23 -0.65
CA THR A 42 4.53 1.17 -0.37
C THR A 42 5.03 2.62 -0.39
N SER A 43 6.17 2.89 0.24
CA SER A 43 6.78 4.22 0.28
C SER A 43 7.24 4.69 -1.10
N LYS A 44 7.84 3.79 -1.90
CA LYS A 44 8.25 4.09 -3.28
C LYS A 44 7.08 4.50 -4.16
N ILE A 45 5.98 3.75 -4.10
CA ILE A 45 4.76 4.05 -4.84
C ILE A 45 4.17 5.39 -4.37
N HIS A 46 4.05 5.58 -3.06
CA HIS A 46 3.47 6.79 -2.49
C HIS A 46 4.27 8.05 -2.84
N LEU A 47 5.61 7.99 -2.81
CA LEU A 47 6.49 9.09 -3.21
C LEU A 47 6.29 9.45 -4.69
N ARG A 48 6.26 8.44 -5.56
CA ARG A 48 6.08 8.61 -7.01
C ARG A 48 4.73 9.24 -7.34
N GLN A 49 3.65 8.81 -6.70
CA GLN A 49 2.32 9.36 -6.93
C GLN A 49 2.14 10.76 -6.32
N SER A 50 2.46 10.90 -5.03
CA SER A 50 2.10 12.11 -4.27
C SER A 50 3.00 13.29 -4.57
N VAL A 51 4.30 13.03 -4.76
CA VAL A 51 5.31 14.09 -4.96
C VAL A 51 5.71 14.20 -6.42
N MET A 52 6.00 13.07 -7.09
CA MET A 52 6.50 13.09 -8.47
C MET A 52 5.37 13.11 -9.51
N LYS A 53 4.11 12.97 -9.07
CA LYS A 53 2.90 12.99 -9.92
C LYS A 53 2.94 11.95 -11.05
N ILE A 54 3.50 10.77 -10.76
CA ILE A 54 3.47 9.62 -11.65
C ILE A 54 2.13 8.90 -11.47
N ASN A 55 1.42 8.67 -12.57
CA ASN A 55 0.10 8.02 -12.56
C ASN A 55 0.19 6.50 -12.32
N ALA A 56 -0.93 5.91 -11.90
CA ALA A 56 -1.02 4.50 -11.55
C ALA A 56 -0.71 3.59 -12.74
N SER A 57 -1.13 3.93 -13.96
CA SER A 57 -0.96 3.11 -15.17
C SER A 57 0.48 3.03 -15.70
N SER A 58 1.39 3.87 -15.17
CA SER A 58 2.79 3.85 -15.58
C SER A 58 3.45 2.50 -15.29
N LEU A 59 4.36 2.07 -16.19
CA LEU A 59 5.04 0.78 -16.08
C LEU A 59 5.81 0.63 -14.76
N ASP A 60 6.46 1.71 -14.30
CA ASP A 60 7.22 1.74 -13.04
C ASP A 60 6.30 1.48 -11.83
N ILE A 61 5.16 2.17 -11.75
CA ILE A 61 4.18 1.96 -10.69
C ILE A 61 3.58 0.55 -10.75
N GLN A 62 3.23 0.06 -11.93
CA GLN A 62 2.66 -1.28 -12.08
C GLN A 62 3.66 -2.39 -11.73
N HIS A 63 4.95 -2.18 -12.02
CA HIS A 63 6.01 -3.07 -11.58
C HIS A 63 6.09 -3.13 -10.05
N LEU A 64 6.19 -1.97 -9.38
CA LEU A 64 6.22 -1.89 -7.92
C LEU A 64 4.96 -2.46 -7.28
N LEU A 65 3.79 -2.20 -7.85
CA LEU A 65 2.52 -2.76 -7.41
C LEU A 65 2.53 -4.28 -7.45
N SER A 66 3.06 -4.88 -8.53
CA SER A 66 3.12 -6.33 -8.66
C SER A 66 3.97 -6.97 -7.55
N GLN A 67 5.04 -6.30 -7.11
CA GLN A 67 5.86 -6.74 -5.99
C GLN A 67 5.12 -6.54 -4.67
N LEU A 68 4.48 -5.39 -4.48
CA LEU A 68 3.71 -5.08 -3.27
C LEU A 68 2.58 -6.08 -3.05
N LEU A 69 1.87 -6.46 -4.11
CA LEU A 69 0.81 -7.47 -4.05
C LEU A 69 1.32 -8.83 -3.58
N LYS A 70 2.53 -9.24 -4.00
CA LYS A 70 3.16 -10.48 -3.53
C LYS A 70 3.49 -10.41 -2.04
N CYS A 71 4.03 -9.29 -1.56
CA CYS A 71 4.26 -9.11 -0.12
C CYS A 71 2.94 -9.15 0.67
N LEU A 72 1.88 -8.49 0.16
CA LEU A 72 0.57 -8.53 0.80
C LEU A 72 -0.03 -9.93 0.86
N ASP A 73 0.16 -10.75 -0.17
CA ASP A 73 -0.32 -12.14 -0.20
C ASP A 73 0.38 -13.02 0.84
N VAL A 74 1.62 -12.70 1.21
CA VAL A 74 2.35 -13.38 2.30
C VAL A 74 1.90 -12.87 3.68
N LEU A 75 1.67 -11.56 3.83
CA LEU A 75 1.47 -10.92 5.13
C LEU A 75 0.01 -10.93 5.61
N LEU A 76 -0.96 -10.91 4.70
CA LEU A 76 -2.38 -10.89 5.07
C LEU A 76 -2.80 -12.20 5.75
N GLY A 77 -3.45 -12.11 6.91
CA GLY A 77 -3.83 -13.26 7.73
C GLY A 77 -2.74 -13.77 8.69
N THR A 78 -1.61 -13.07 8.76
CA THR A 78 -0.55 -13.32 9.75
C THR A 78 -0.67 -12.38 10.96
N GLU A 79 0.16 -12.58 11.98
CA GLU A 79 0.18 -11.76 13.19
C GLU A 79 0.53 -10.28 12.93
N VAL A 80 1.18 -9.97 11.81
CA VAL A 80 1.57 -8.61 11.42
C VAL A 80 0.53 -7.91 10.54
N GLU A 81 -0.63 -8.54 10.26
CA GLU A 81 -1.63 -8.00 9.34
C GLU A 81 -2.21 -6.64 9.81
N SER A 82 -2.17 -6.37 11.11
CA SER A 82 -2.59 -5.09 11.71
C SER A 82 -1.84 -3.88 11.16
N CYS A 83 -0.60 -4.06 10.70
CA CYS A 83 0.23 -3.01 10.12
C CYS A 83 -0.10 -2.71 8.65
N LEU A 84 -0.97 -3.47 7.99
CA LEU A 84 -1.12 -3.46 6.53
C LEU A 84 -2.17 -2.48 6.00
N SER A 85 -2.82 -1.69 6.86
CA SER A 85 -3.84 -0.71 6.45
C SER A 85 -3.33 0.22 5.35
N PHE A 86 -2.15 0.81 5.53
CA PHE A 86 -1.55 1.73 4.56
C PHE A 86 -1.07 1.02 3.28
N PRO A 87 -0.29 -0.09 3.37
CA PRO A 87 0.07 -0.89 2.19
C PRO A 87 -1.13 -1.34 1.33
N VAL A 88 -2.21 -1.82 1.96
CA VAL A 88 -3.42 -2.25 1.26
C VAL A 88 -4.09 -1.08 0.54
N PHE A 89 -4.16 0.08 1.19
CA PHE A 89 -4.71 1.29 0.58
C PHE A 89 -3.89 1.72 -0.64
N ILE A 90 -2.56 1.82 -0.49
CA ILE A 90 -1.67 2.21 -1.60
C ILE A 90 -1.74 1.18 -2.74
N ALA A 91 -1.78 -0.12 -2.45
CA ALA A 91 -1.96 -1.13 -3.50
C ALA A 91 -3.29 -0.94 -4.24
N GLY A 92 -4.40 -0.73 -3.51
CA GLY A 92 -5.71 -0.51 -4.10
C GLY A 92 -5.81 0.73 -4.97
N MET A 93 -5.18 1.84 -4.55
CA MET A 93 -5.08 3.08 -5.33
C MET A 93 -4.45 2.86 -6.72
N ASN A 94 -3.62 1.83 -6.86
CA ASN A 94 -2.85 1.55 -8.07
C ASN A 94 -3.40 0.38 -8.90
N CYS A 95 -4.51 -0.25 -8.49
CA CYS A 95 -5.22 -1.23 -9.30
C CYS A 95 -5.94 -0.55 -10.48
N THR A 96 -5.40 -0.71 -11.69
CA THR A 96 -5.91 -0.06 -12.90
C THR A 96 -6.86 -0.92 -13.72
N THR A 97 -6.84 -2.25 -13.54
CA THR A 97 -7.75 -3.16 -14.26
C THR A 97 -8.91 -3.62 -13.38
N GLN A 98 -10.05 -3.95 -13.98
CA GLN A 98 -11.18 -4.51 -13.24
C GLN A 98 -10.82 -5.82 -12.53
N LYS A 99 -9.95 -6.63 -13.13
CA LYS A 99 -9.46 -7.88 -12.55
C LYS A 99 -8.69 -7.60 -11.24
N ASP A 100 -7.77 -6.65 -11.26
CA ASP A 100 -6.96 -6.30 -10.09
C ASP A 100 -7.83 -5.68 -8.99
N ARG A 101 -8.77 -4.81 -9.37
CA ARG A 101 -9.73 -4.21 -8.43
C ARG A 101 -10.59 -5.27 -7.75
N ASN A 102 -11.10 -6.25 -8.49
CA ASN A 102 -11.87 -7.37 -7.92
C ASN A 102 -11.02 -8.21 -6.96
N ALA A 103 -9.78 -8.52 -7.33
CA ALA A 103 -8.86 -9.25 -6.48
C ALA A 103 -8.49 -8.45 -5.21
N MET A 104 -8.34 -7.13 -5.32
CA MET A 104 -8.12 -6.25 -4.17
C MET A 104 -9.34 -6.15 -3.26
N LYS A 105 -10.56 -6.05 -3.82
CA LYS A 105 -11.81 -6.12 -3.04
C LYS A 105 -11.92 -7.43 -2.26
N GLN A 106 -11.51 -8.54 -2.84
CA GLN A 106 -11.47 -9.82 -2.11
C GLN A 106 -10.47 -9.76 -0.95
N ARG A 107 -9.24 -9.29 -1.17
CA ARG A 107 -8.23 -9.11 -0.10
C ARG A 107 -8.76 -8.25 1.04
N ILE A 108 -9.36 -7.10 0.72
CA ILE A 108 -9.93 -6.17 1.71
C ILE A 108 -11.07 -6.82 2.49
N ARG A 109 -12.00 -7.51 1.83
CA ARG A 109 -13.10 -8.22 2.52
C ARG A 109 -12.57 -9.28 3.48
N GLU A 110 -11.60 -10.07 3.03
CA GLU A 110 -10.95 -11.08 3.87
C GLU A 110 -10.20 -10.45 5.05
N PHE A 111 -9.55 -9.31 4.81
CA PHE A 111 -8.87 -8.55 5.85
C PHE A 111 -9.86 -8.01 6.90
N ILE A 112 -10.98 -7.41 6.48
CA ILE A 112 -12.05 -6.95 7.39
C ILE A 112 -12.64 -8.11 8.20
N ARG A 113 -12.80 -9.28 7.59
CA ARG A 113 -13.37 -10.46 8.25
C ARG A 113 -12.51 -10.92 9.44
N ARG A 114 -11.18 -10.84 9.31
CA ARG A 114 -10.22 -11.19 10.38
C ARG A 114 -9.97 -10.03 11.33
N TYR A 115 -9.82 -8.83 10.78
CA TYR A 115 -9.44 -7.62 11.50
C TYR A 115 -10.66 -6.73 11.76
N LYS A 116 -11.23 -6.85 12.97
CA LYS A 116 -12.51 -6.24 13.39
C LYS A 116 -12.52 -4.69 13.46
N TRP A 117 -11.49 -4.01 12.97
CA TRP A 117 -11.36 -2.56 13.04
C TRP A 117 -12.05 -1.87 11.86
N LYS A 118 -12.88 -0.86 12.17
CA LYS A 118 -13.71 -0.16 11.19
C LYS A 118 -12.93 0.65 10.15
N ASN A 119 -11.64 0.95 10.39
CA ASN A 119 -10.82 1.75 9.47
C ASN A 119 -10.61 1.06 8.12
N ILE A 120 -10.51 -0.27 8.07
CA ILE A 120 -10.35 -0.99 6.80
C ILE A 120 -11.62 -0.91 5.94
N ALA A 121 -12.80 -0.85 6.55
CA ALA A 121 -14.04 -0.66 5.79
C ALA A 121 -14.08 0.71 5.09
N ARG A 122 -13.53 1.75 5.73
CA ARG A 122 -13.42 3.10 5.12
C ARG A 122 -12.45 3.11 3.94
N ILE A 123 -11.36 2.35 4.02
CA ILE A 123 -10.41 2.16 2.91
C ILE A 123 -11.15 1.70 1.65
N GLN A 124 -12.02 0.69 1.76
CA GLN A 124 -12.77 0.20 0.60
C GLN A 124 -13.63 1.29 -0.06
N LEU A 125 -14.31 2.09 0.75
CA LEU A 125 -15.18 3.17 0.27
C LEU A 125 -14.40 4.26 -0.47
N VAL A 126 -13.22 4.64 0.04
CA VAL A 126 -12.35 5.62 -0.63
C VAL A 126 -11.83 5.05 -1.95
N LEU A 127 -11.42 3.78 -1.97
CA LEU A 127 -10.94 3.12 -3.19
C LEU A 127 -12.03 3.04 -4.27
N ASP A 128 -13.26 2.72 -3.90
CA ASP A 128 -14.39 2.70 -4.84
C ASP A 128 -14.61 4.08 -5.49
N GLN A 129 -14.43 5.18 -4.74
CA GLN A 129 -14.51 6.52 -5.33
C GLN A 129 -13.32 6.84 -6.25
N VAL A 130 -12.10 6.49 -5.84
CA VAL A 130 -10.90 6.67 -6.66
C VAL A 130 -11.06 5.94 -7.99
N TRP A 131 -11.53 4.70 -7.95
CA TRP A 131 -11.76 3.86 -9.13
C TRP A 131 -12.86 4.39 -10.04
N SER A 132 -13.85 5.11 -9.49
CA SER A 132 -14.88 5.80 -10.25
C SER A 132 -14.36 7.08 -10.91
N ILE A 133 -13.46 7.80 -10.24
CA ILE A 133 -12.87 9.06 -10.75
C ILE A 133 -11.83 8.77 -11.84
N ASP A 134 -11.00 7.75 -11.63
CA ASP A 134 -9.95 7.34 -12.57
C ASP A 134 -10.08 5.85 -12.91
N PRO A 135 -10.97 5.48 -13.84
CA PRO A 135 -11.18 4.09 -14.21
C PRO A 135 -9.96 3.43 -14.86
N ASN A 136 -9.07 4.22 -15.48
CA ASN A 136 -7.93 3.71 -16.24
C ASN A 136 -6.57 3.92 -15.53
N GLY A 137 -6.53 4.62 -14.40
CA GLY A 137 -5.30 4.89 -13.67
C GLY A 137 -4.38 5.91 -14.35
N ILE A 138 -4.93 6.73 -15.25
CA ILE A 138 -4.16 7.69 -16.05
C ILE A 138 -3.94 9.02 -15.34
N SER A 139 -4.66 9.25 -14.24
CA SER A 139 -4.64 10.48 -13.44
C SER A 139 -3.97 10.24 -12.08
N CYS A 140 -3.44 11.32 -11.49
CA CYS A 140 -3.03 11.31 -10.09
C CYS A 140 -4.20 11.80 -9.24
N VAL A 141 -5.03 10.88 -8.74
CA VAL A 141 -6.20 11.21 -7.91
C VAL A 141 -5.76 11.73 -6.55
N ASP A 142 -6.24 12.91 -6.17
CA ASP A 142 -6.07 13.46 -4.82
C ASP A 142 -7.06 12.80 -3.85
N TRP A 143 -6.64 11.67 -3.29
CA TRP A 143 -7.44 10.93 -2.33
C TRP A 143 -7.61 11.67 -0.99
N TYR A 144 -6.73 12.62 -0.64
CA TYR A 144 -6.90 13.43 0.56
C TYR A 144 -8.12 14.35 0.41
N GLU A 145 -8.36 14.89 -0.78
CA GLU A 145 -9.58 15.65 -1.07
C GLU A 145 -10.83 14.78 -0.97
N ILE A 146 -10.79 13.52 -1.42
CA ILE A 146 -11.90 12.57 -1.31
C ILE A 146 -12.24 12.33 0.17
N VAL A 147 -11.24 11.99 0.98
CA VAL A 147 -11.39 11.74 2.42
C VAL A 147 -11.94 12.98 3.14
N ARG A 148 -11.43 14.17 2.80
CA ARG A 148 -11.91 15.46 3.34
C ARG A 148 -13.37 15.73 2.97
N LYS A 149 -13.79 15.46 1.73
CA LYS A 149 -15.20 15.63 1.29
C LYS A 149 -16.17 14.68 2.00
N LEU A 150 -15.68 13.51 2.40
CA LEU A 150 -16.45 12.53 3.18
C LEU A 150 -16.55 12.88 4.67
N GLY A 151 -15.82 13.91 5.13
CA GLY A 151 -15.75 14.29 6.54
C GLY A 151 -15.11 13.20 7.42
N TRP A 152 -14.20 12.40 6.85
CA TRP A 152 -13.52 11.32 7.56
C TRP A 152 -12.08 11.68 7.88
N ASP A 153 -11.61 11.25 9.04
CA ASP A 153 -10.19 11.14 9.34
C ASP A 153 -9.77 9.69 9.13
N LEU A 154 -9.04 9.44 8.04
CA LEU A 154 -8.54 8.10 7.72
C LEU A 154 -7.21 7.89 8.45
N SER A 155 -7.25 7.15 9.57
CA SER A 155 -6.03 6.67 10.23
C SER A 155 -5.61 5.32 9.66
N PHE A 156 -4.34 5.24 9.30
CA PHE A 156 -3.68 3.98 8.95
C PHE A 156 -2.82 3.41 10.08
N ALA A 157 -2.84 4.07 11.25
CA ALA A 157 -2.24 3.66 12.52
C ALA A 157 -3.34 3.34 13.55
#